data_AF-A0A2E7N9H7-F1
#
_entry.id   AF-A0A2E7N9H7-F1
#
_cell.length_a   1.000
_cell.length_b   1.000
_cell.length_c   1.000
_cell.angle_alpha   90.00
_cell.angle_beta   90.00
_cell.angle_gamma   90.00
#
_symmetry.space_group_name_H-M   'P 1'
#
loop_
_entity.id
_entity.type
_entity.pdbx_description
1 polymer ?
#
loop_
_entity_poly.entity_id
_entity_poly.type
_entity_poly.pdbx_seq_one_letter_code
_entity_poly.pdbx_strand_id
1 'polypeptide(L)'
;MPSQQKDNVIHGPWKKEVNQPDIDVIQVQEDLAFADDLLKNVMVQLIHTLGQNGIDVNENDFIRDCGIIIEAVKASIYRDMGFEHLLQDFAEHFVDLTIEADDTPTTAVNLEEIELFLKQIKDDDDGPEVS
;
A
#
# COMPACT_ATOMS: atom_id res chain seq x y z
N MET A 1 6.28 9.20 63.58
CA MET A 1 5.41 8.57 62.57
C MET A 1 4.96 9.67 61.62
N PRO A 2 5.43 9.73 60.36
CA PRO A 2 4.95 10.75 59.42
C PRO A 2 3.56 10.35 58.89
N SER A 3 2.64 11.31 58.92
CA SER A 3 1.26 11.20 58.45
C SER A 3 1.21 11.01 56.93
N GLN A 4 0.56 9.94 56.47
CA GLN A 4 0.25 9.70 55.06
C GLN A 4 -0.71 10.77 54.53
N GLN A 5 -0.24 11.57 53.57
CA GLN A 5 -1.08 12.49 52.80
C GLN A 5 -1.93 11.66 51.83
N LYS A 6 -3.25 11.66 52.03
CA LYS A 6 -4.19 11.01 51.11
C LYS A 6 -4.36 11.91 49.89
N ASP A 7 -3.85 11.48 48.75
CA ASP A 7 -4.12 12.13 47.47
C ASP A 7 -5.62 12.03 47.16
N ASN A 8 -6.27 13.19 47.05
CA ASN A 8 -7.68 13.29 46.68
C ASN A 8 -7.82 13.00 45.17
N VAL A 9 -8.15 11.76 44.82
CA VAL A 9 -8.60 11.41 43.47
C VAL A 9 -10.01 11.97 43.26
N ILE A 10 -10.13 12.97 42.38
CA ILE A 10 -11.43 13.53 41.99
C ILE A 10 -12.02 12.65 40.89
N HIS A 11 -13.01 11.84 41.22
CA HIS A 11 -13.82 11.13 40.22
C HIS A 11 -14.89 12.08 39.66
N GLY A 12 -14.71 12.55 38.42
CA GLY A 12 -15.73 13.34 37.71
C GLY A 12 -16.82 12.47 37.08
N PRO A 13 -18.05 13.00 36.83
CA PRO A 13 -19.21 12.24 36.35
C PRO A 13 -19.18 12.08 34.82
N TRP A 14 -18.04 11.70 34.25
CA TRP A 14 -17.89 11.58 32.79
C TRP A 14 -18.14 10.15 32.36
N LYS A 15 -19.40 9.80 32.07
CA LYS A 15 -19.68 8.65 31.19
C LYS A 15 -19.28 9.08 29.78
N LYS A 16 -18.05 8.81 29.38
CA LYS A 16 -17.71 8.77 27.96
C LYS A 16 -18.40 7.54 27.40
N GLU A 17 -19.56 7.71 26.78
CA GLU A 17 -20.01 6.74 25.78
C GLU A 17 -19.02 6.84 24.63
N VAL A 18 -17.98 6.01 24.72
CA VAL A 18 -17.08 5.78 23.60
C VAL A 18 -17.93 4.98 22.62
N ASN A 19 -18.44 5.65 21.58
CA ASN A 19 -18.90 4.98 20.37
C ASN A 19 -17.67 4.30 19.77
N GLN A 20 -17.33 3.11 20.28
CA GLN A 20 -16.39 2.25 19.60
C GLN A 20 -17.07 1.91 18.28
N PRO A 21 -16.44 2.18 17.13
CA PRO A 21 -16.98 1.68 15.89
C PRO A 21 -17.04 0.15 16.03
N ASP A 22 -18.16 -0.46 15.63
CA ASP A 22 -18.36 -1.92 15.61
C ASP A 22 -17.51 -2.54 14.49
N ILE A 23 -16.21 -2.28 14.51
CA ILE A 23 -15.24 -2.92 13.63
C ILE A 23 -14.96 -4.27 14.26
N ASP A 24 -15.38 -5.33 13.57
CA ASP A 24 -14.94 -6.67 13.92
C ASP A 24 -13.45 -6.79 13.56
N VAL A 25 -12.60 -6.46 14.54
CA VAL A 25 -11.15 -6.49 14.41
C VAL A 25 -10.67 -7.89 14.01
N ILE A 26 -11.40 -8.94 14.39
CA ILE A 26 -11.05 -10.32 14.03
C ILE A 26 -11.31 -10.50 12.53
N GLN A 27 -12.48 -10.09 12.05
CA GLN A 27 -12.82 -10.18 10.64
C GLN A 27 -11.83 -9.39 9.76
N VAL A 28 -11.48 -8.16 10.14
CA VAL A 28 -10.48 -7.36 9.41
C VAL A 28 -9.11 -8.07 9.37
N GLN A 29 -8.70 -8.71 10.46
CA GLN A 29 -7.46 -9.48 10.49
C GLN A 29 -7.51 -10.72 9.59
N GLU A 30 -8.64 -11.43 9.56
CA GLU A 30 -8.87 -12.57 8.68
C GLU A 30 -8.85 -12.16 7.20
N ASP A 31 -9.49 -11.04 6.88
CA ASP A 31 -9.53 -10.46 5.53
C ASP A 31 -8.12 -10.07 5.04
N LEU A 32 -7.34 -9.39 5.89
CA LEU A 32 -5.95 -9.03 5.56
C LEU A 32 -5.06 -10.27 5.39
N ALA A 33 -5.24 -11.29 6.23
CA ALA A 33 -4.51 -12.56 6.11
C ALA A 33 -4.87 -13.30 4.81
N PHE A 34 -6.14 -13.31 4.44
CA PHE A 34 -6.61 -13.85 3.17
C PHE A 34 -5.96 -13.13 1.98
N ALA A 35 -5.92 -11.79 1.99
CA ALA A 35 -5.29 -10.99 0.94
C ALA A 35 -3.80 -11.32 0.77
N ASP A 36 -3.07 -11.45 1.89
CA ASP A 36 -1.64 -11.80 1.88
C ASP A 36 -1.39 -13.22 1.34
N ASP A 37 -2.25 -14.19 1.67
CA ASP A 37 -2.11 -15.56 1.16
C ASP A 37 -2.47 -15.66 -0.33
N LEU A 38 -3.50 -14.93 -0.79
CA LEU A 38 -3.82 -14.82 -2.21
C LEU A 38 -2.65 -14.20 -2.99
N LEU A 39 -2.09 -13.09 -2.49
CA LEU A 39 -0.94 -12.41 -3.07
C LEU A 39 0.26 -13.36 -3.25
N LYS A 40 0.63 -14.10 -2.20
CA LYS A 40 1.74 -15.08 -2.27
C LYS A 40 1.51 -16.11 -3.37
N ASN A 41 0.29 -16.66 -3.48
CA ASN A 41 -0.04 -17.66 -4.49
C ASN A 41 0.10 -17.09 -5.92
N VAL A 42 -0.41 -15.88 -6.16
CA VAL A 42 -0.29 -15.20 -7.46
C VAL A 42 1.18 -14.94 -7.80
N MET A 43 1.97 -14.43 -6.86
CA MET A 43 3.37 -14.11 -7.08
C MET A 43 4.23 -15.34 -7.35
N VAL A 44 4.01 -16.44 -6.61
CA VAL A 44 4.70 -17.72 -6.86
C VAL A 44 4.43 -18.20 -8.29
N GLN A 45 3.18 -18.13 -8.75
CA GLN A 45 2.82 -18.51 -10.12
C GLN A 45 3.47 -17.60 -11.17
N LEU A 46 3.50 -16.29 -10.94
CA LEU A 46 4.16 -15.32 -11.81
C LEU A 46 5.65 -15.66 -11.96
N ILE A 47 6.36 -15.83 -10.84
CA ILE A 47 7.80 -16.13 -10.81
C ILE A 47 8.08 -17.46 -11.52
N HIS A 48 7.29 -18.51 -11.26
CA HIS A 48 7.45 -19.78 -11.96
C HIS A 48 7.27 -19.64 -13.47
N THR A 49 6.27 -18.88 -13.91
CA THR A 49 5.99 -18.66 -15.34
C THR A 49 7.14 -17.91 -16.00
N LEU A 50 7.63 -16.83 -15.39
CA LEU A 50 8.76 -16.05 -15.93
C LEU A 50 10.04 -16.88 -15.99
N GLY A 51 10.36 -17.64 -14.93
CA GLY A 51 11.51 -18.54 -14.90
C GLY A 51 11.44 -19.66 -15.94
N GLN A 52 10.26 -20.24 -16.16
CA GLN A 52 10.04 -21.24 -17.22
C GLN A 52 10.23 -20.67 -18.64
N ASN A 53 10.07 -19.36 -18.81
CA ASN A 53 10.26 -18.66 -20.08
C ASN A 53 11.65 -18.00 -20.22
N GLY A 54 12.60 -18.35 -19.35
CA GLY A 54 14.01 -17.96 -19.48
C GLY A 54 14.37 -16.60 -18.89
N ILE A 55 13.49 -15.99 -18.10
CA ILE A 55 13.83 -14.82 -17.28
C ILE A 55 14.60 -15.29 -16.04
N ASP A 56 15.72 -14.64 -15.71
CA ASP A 56 16.45 -14.95 -14.47
C ASP A 56 15.77 -14.32 -13.26
N VAL A 57 15.02 -15.15 -12.54
CA VAL A 57 14.25 -14.75 -11.37
C VAL A 57 15.08 -14.62 -10.08
N ASN A 58 16.39 -14.92 -10.14
CA ASN A 58 17.29 -14.82 -8.99
C ASN A 58 18.15 -13.54 -9.01
N GLU A 59 18.09 -12.76 -10.08
CA GLU A 59 18.82 -11.50 -10.17
C GLU A 59 18.25 -10.47 -9.18
N ASN A 60 19.14 -9.66 -8.59
CA ASN A 60 18.75 -8.64 -7.62
C ASN A 60 17.79 -7.60 -8.21
N ASP A 61 17.95 -7.28 -9.50
CA ASP A 61 17.09 -6.32 -10.18
C ASP A 61 15.67 -6.89 -10.34
N PHE A 62 15.54 -8.17 -10.73
CA PHE A 62 14.24 -8.85 -10.76
C PHE A 62 13.57 -8.88 -9.39
N ILE A 63 14.33 -9.18 -8.32
CA ILE A 63 13.80 -9.19 -6.95
C ILE A 63 13.33 -7.79 -6.54
N ARG A 64 14.04 -6.73 -6.95
CA ARG A 64 13.65 -5.34 -6.72
C ARG A 64 12.36 -4.99 -7.48
N ASP A 65 12.27 -5.38 -8.75
CA ASP A 65 11.09 -5.15 -9.58
C ASP A 65 9.87 -5.91 -9.02
N CYS A 66 10.07 -7.10 -8.46
CA CYS A 66 9.00 -7.80 -7.75
C CYS A 66 8.46 -7.00 -6.56
N GLY A 67 9.27 -6.15 -5.91
CA GLY A 67 8.81 -5.31 -4.81
C GLY A 67 7.63 -4.41 -5.20
N ILE A 68 7.71 -3.73 -6.35
CA ILE A 68 6.61 -2.87 -6.83
C ILE A 68 5.43 -3.70 -7.34
N ILE A 69 5.69 -4.85 -7.97
CA ILE A 69 4.63 -5.75 -8.47
C ILE A 69 3.81 -6.32 -7.30
N ILE A 70 4.47 -6.80 -6.25
CA ILE A 70 3.83 -7.33 -5.04
C ILE A 70 2.88 -6.28 -4.45
N GLU A 71 3.39 -5.06 -4.31
CA GLU A 71 2.62 -3.99 -3.70
C GLU A 71 1.46 -3.53 -4.59
N ALA A 72 1.63 -3.51 -5.92
CA ALA A 72 0.55 -3.17 -6.86
C ALA A 72 -0.57 -4.24 -6.86
N VAL A 73 -0.21 -5.52 -6.79
CA VAL A 73 -1.19 -6.62 -6.66
C VAL A 73 -1.92 -6.53 -5.31
N LYS A 74 -1.18 -6.28 -4.22
CA LYS A 74 -1.77 -6.06 -2.89
C LYS A 74 -2.77 -4.91 -2.90
N ALA A 75 -2.38 -3.75 -3.45
CA ALA A 75 -3.22 -2.58 -3.58
C ALA A 75 -4.53 -2.88 -4.34
N SER A 76 -4.45 -3.71 -5.39
CA SER A 76 -5.61 -4.12 -6.18
C SER A 76 -6.56 -5.02 -5.40
N ILE A 77 -6.03 -6.02 -4.67
CA ILE A 77 -6.83 -6.88 -3.78
C ILE A 77 -7.49 -6.05 -2.68
N TYR A 78 -6.73 -5.14 -2.07
CA TYR A 78 -7.24 -4.26 -1.02
C TYR A 78 -8.39 -3.39 -1.53
N ARG A 79 -8.28 -2.84 -2.74
CA ARG A 79 -9.34 -2.02 -3.35
C ARG A 79 -10.66 -2.80 -3.48
N ASP A 80 -10.60 -4.05 -3.91
CA ASP A 80 -11.78 -4.93 -4.02
C ASP A 80 -12.40 -5.25 -2.65
N MET A 81 -11.55 -5.39 -1.64
CA MET A 81 -11.96 -5.65 -0.25
C MET A 81 -12.37 -4.40 0.52
N GLY A 82 -12.27 -3.21 -0.09
CA GLY A 82 -12.61 -1.93 0.55
C GLY A 82 -11.53 -1.35 1.46
N PHE A 83 -10.29 -1.82 1.37
CA PHE A 83 -9.14 -1.27 2.07
C PHE A 83 -8.37 -0.26 1.21
N GLU A 84 -7.95 0.84 1.83
CA GLU A 84 -7.10 1.86 1.21
C GLU A 84 -5.64 1.38 1.11
N HIS A 85 -4.95 1.82 0.06
CA HIS A 85 -3.55 1.48 -0.16
C HIS A 85 -2.85 2.58 -0.97
N LEU A 86 -1.62 2.99 -0.61
CA LEU A 86 -0.91 4.10 -1.25
C LEU A 86 -0.79 3.98 -2.79
N LEU A 87 -0.48 2.79 -3.30
CA LEU A 87 -0.41 2.56 -4.75
C LEU A 87 -1.75 2.67 -5.51
N GLN A 88 -2.89 2.74 -4.82
CA GLN A 88 -4.18 3.06 -5.44
C GLN A 88 -4.18 4.50 -5.97
N ASP A 89 -3.77 5.44 -5.12
CA ASP A 89 -3.62 6.86 -5.49
C ASP A 89 -2.54 7.05 -6.55
N PHE A 90 -1.42 6.31 -6.43
CA PHE A 90 -0.38 6.30 -7.45
C PHE A 90 -0.94 5.87 -8.81
N ALA A 91 -1.72 4.79 -8.86
CA ALA A 91 -2.33 4.32 -10.09
C ALA A 91 -3.34 5.32 -10.65
N GLU A 92 -4.15 5.97 -9.81
CA GLU A 92 -5.09 7.00 -10.24
C GLU A 92 -4.40 8.25 -10.80
N HIS A 93 -3.17 8.54 -10.35
CA HIS A 93 -2.41 9.68 -10.84
C HIS A 93 -1.65 9.37 -12.14
N PHE A 94 -0.99 8.22 -12.21
CA PHE A 94 -0.07 7.90 -13.31
C PHE A 94 -0.64 6.92 -14.35
N VAL A 95 -1.88 6.46 -14.19
CA VAL A 95 -2.54 5.56 -15.15
C VAL A 95 -3.87 6.15 -15.61
N ASP A 96 -3.94 6.46 -16.90
CA ASP A 96 -5.15 6.93 -17.54
C ASP A 96 -6.14 5.78 -17.70
N LEU A 97 -7.40 6.05 -17.40
CA LEU A 97 -8.53 5.17 -17.68
C LEU A 97 -9.47 5.87 -18.67
N THR A 98 -9.54 5.37 -19.90
CA THR A 98 -10.42 5.89 -20.94
C THR A 98 -11.52 4.88 -21.24
N ILE A 99 -12.76 5.35 -21.26
CA ILE A 99 -13.92 4.55 -21.69
C ILE A 99 -14.14 4.86 -23.16
N GLU A 100 -13.94 3.85 -24.00
CA GLU A 100 -14.17 3.94 -25.44
C GLU A 100 -15.66 4.04 -25.77
N ALA A 101 -15.99 4.38 -27.02
CA ALA A 101 -17.37 4.54 -27.47
C ALA A 101 -18.22 3.25 -27.37
N ASP A 102 -17.59 2.09 -27.21
CA ASP A 102 -18.22 0.78 -27.04
C ASP A 102 -18.26 0.30 -25.58
N ASP A 103 -18.05 1.20 -24.62
CA ASP A 103 -17.95 0.94 -23.18
C ASP A 103 -16.77 0.02 -22.77
N THR A 104 -15.80 -0.20 -23.66
CA THR A 104 -14.58 -0.93 -23.33
C THR A 104 -13.62 -0.03 -22.53
N PRO A 105 -13.25 -0.41 -21.29
CA PRO A 105 -12.23 0.32 -20.56
C PRO A 105 -10.84 0.01 -21.14
N THR A 106 -10.07 1.06 -21.40
CA THR A 106 -8.67 0.97 -21.81
C THR A 106 -7.81 1.71 -20.80
N THR A 107 -6.59 1.19 -20.56
CA THR A 107 -5.65 1.79 -19.62
C THR A 107 -4.30 2.06 -20.28
N ALA A 108 -3.68 3.18 -19.92
CA ALA A 108 -2.35 3.55 -20.37
C ALA A 108 -1.57 4.18 -19.21
N VAL A 109 -0.34 3.72 -18.99
CA VAL A 109 0.56 4.32 -18.00
C VAL A 109 1.16 5.58 -18.60
N ASN A 110 1.04 6.71 -17.91
CA ASN A 110 1.64 7.98 -18.30
C ASN A 110 3.14 8.00 -17.92
N LEU A 111 3.96 7.44 -18.81
CA LEU A 111 5.41 7.37 -18.62
C LEU A 111 6.09 8.74 -18.65
N GLU A 112 5.51 9.74 -19.32
CA GLU A 112 6.06 11.10 -19.38
C GLU A 112 5.99 11.77 -17.99
N GLU A 113 4.87 11.63 -17.29
CA GLU A 113 4.72 12.13 -15.92
C GLU A 113 5.63 11.40 -14.94
N ILE A 114 5.77 10.08 -15.08
CA ILE A 114 6.73 9.31 -14.27
C ILE A 114 8.16 9.79 -14.53
N GLU A 115 8.53 10.06 -15.78
CA GLU A 115 9.86 10.57 -16.11
C GLU A 115 10.11 11.96 -15.49
N LEU A 116 9.12 12.86 -15.54
CA LEU A 116 9.17 14.17 -14.90
C LEU A 116 9.35 14.04 -13.38
N PHE A 117 8.57 13.18 -12.74
CA PHE A 117 8.65 12.90 -11.31
C PHE A 117 10.03 12.37 -10.92
N LEU A 118 10.58 11.43 -11.70
CA LEU A 118 11.92 10.89 -11.46
C LEU A 118 13.03 11.93 -11.64
N LYS A 119 12.87 12.90 -12.55
CA LYS A 119 13.82 14.02 -12.70
C LYS A 119 13.80 14.92 -11.46
N GLN A 120 12.62 15.30 -10.98
CA GLN A 120 12.47 16.10 -9.77
C GLN A 120 13.15 15.46 -8.55
N ILE A 121 12.95 14.15 -8.35
CA ILE A 121 13.60 13.41 -7.26
C ILE A 121 15.12 13.45 -7.36
N LYS A 122 15.67 13.33 -8.57
CA LYS A 122 17.13 13.33 -8.79
C LYS A 122 17.73 14.72 -8.64
N ASP A 123 17.04 15.75 -9.12
CA ASP A 123 17.48 17.13 -9.07
C ASP A 123 17.44 17.69 -7.63
N ASP A 124 16.53 17.18 -6.78
CA ASP A 124 16.44 17.56 -5.36
C ASP A 124 17.53 16.89 -4.47
N ASP A 125 18.21 15.85 -4.96
CA ASP A 125 19.31 15.15 -4.24
C ASP A 125 20.69 15.80 -4.50
N ASP A 126 20.77 16.80 -5.38
CA ASP A 126 21.92 17.70 -5.50
C ASP A 126 21.92 18.70 -4.32
N GLY A 127 22.28 18.21 -3.14
CA GLY A 127 22.51 19.02 -1.94
C GLY A 127 23.53 20.15 -2.19
N PRO A 128 23.54 21.21 -1.37
CA PRO A 128 24.41 22.36 -1.62
C PRO A 128 25.88 21.91 -1.72
N GLU A 129 26.55 22.25 -2.82
CA GLU A 129 27.99 22.11 -2.92
C GLU A 129 28.63 22.91 -1.78
N VAL A 130 29.10 22.20 -0.76
CA VAL A 130 29.92 22.78 0.31
C VAL A 130 31.25 23.21 -0.32
N SER A 131 31.33 24.50 -0.66
CA SER A 131 32.55 25.19 -1.09
C SER A 131 33.52 25.38 0.08
#